data_AF-A0A8T5E7X8-F1
#
_entry.id   AF-A0A8T5E7X8-F1
#
_cell.length_a   1.000
_cell.length_b   1.000
_cell.length_c   1.000
_cell.angle_alpha   90.00
_cell.angle_beta   90.00
_cell.angle_gamma   90.00
#
_symmetry.space_group_name_H-M   'P 1'
#
loop_
_entity.id
_entity.type
_entity.pdbx_description
1 polymer ?
#
loop_
_entity_poly.entity_id
_entity_poly.type
_entity_poly.pdbx_seq_one_letter_code
_entity_poly.pdbx_strand_id
1 'polypeptide(L)'
;MEIEIDLTKSVDENAGTYFNLAKKAKKKIEGAKKAVEVSKKKLEKLQKDEDKFMEVETKKLEKKERKKEWYEKFHWFVSSEDFLCVGGKDATSNEIIVKKHTDKDDLVFHTEMAGSPFFIVKNGQSAKEETINEAAQATGVYSRAWKLGHTTADVFYVKPEQVSKEAQSGEYMSKGSFMVR
;
A
#
# COMPACT_ATOMS: atom_id res chain seq x y z
N MET A 1 5.38 -35.95 -56.11
CA MET A 1 6.75 -36.01 -55.58
C MET A 1 7.65 -35.71 -56.75
N GLU A 2 8.25 -34.52 -56.77
CA GLU A 2 9.22 -34.13 -57.78
C GLU A 2 10.62 -34.48 -57.27
N ILE A 3 11.45 -35.05 -58.13
CA ILE A 3 12.82 -35.47 -57.80
C ILE A 3 13.74 -34.82 -58.83
N GLU A 4 14.71 -34.06 -58.36
CA GLU A 4 15.75 -33.49 -59.21
C GLU A 4 16.76 -34.58 -59.59
N ILE A 5 17.02 -34.74 -60.89
CA ILE A 5 17.94 -35.76 -61.40
C ILE A 5 19.10 -35.03 -62.08
N ASP A 6 20.32 -35.40 -61.71
CA ASP A 6 21.52 -34.90 -62.38
C ASP A 6 21.72 -35.67 -63.68
N LEU A 7 21.53 -34.98 -64.81
CA LEU A 7 21.65 -35.57 -66.15
C LEU A 7 23.09 -35.97 -66.51
N THR A 8 24.09 -35.53 -65.73
CA THR A 8 25.49 -35.92 -65.92
C THR A 8 25.85 -37.27 -65.28
N LYS A 9 24.92 -37.87 -64.52
CA LYS A 9 25.10 -39.13 -63.80
C LYS A 9 24.17 -40.23 -64.30
N SER A 10 24.54 -41.48 -64.09
CA SER A 10 23.66 -42.61 -64.35
C SER A 10 22.45 -42.63 -63.40
N VAL A 11 21.39 -43.35 -63.79
CA VAL A 11 20.19 -43.53 -62.97
C VAL A 11 20.54 -44.16 -61.62
N ASP A 12 21.44 -45.14 -61.61
CA ASP A 12 21.92 -45.82 -60.40
C ASP A 12 22.72 -44.89 -59.47
N GLU A 13 23.54 -44.00 -60.02
CA GLU A 13 24.28 -43.00 -59.24
C GLU A 13 23.36 -41.94 -58.62
N ASN A 14 22.34 -41.49 -59.36
CA ASN A 14 21.29 -40.63 -58.83
C ASN A 14 20.51 -41.33 -57.70
N ALA A 15 20.11 -42.60 -57.88
CA ALA A 15 19.46 -43.36 -56.83
C ALA A 15 20.37 -43.55 -55.58
N GLY A 16 21.65 -43.83 -55.81
CA GLY A 16 22.65 -44.00 -54.75
C GLY A 16 22.91 -42.72 -53.95
N THR A 17 22.90 -41.55 -54.58
CA THR A 17 23.03 -40.27 -53.88
C THR A 17 21.84 -39.99 -52.97
N TYR A 18 20.61 -40.17 -53.45
CA TYR A 18 19.40 -40.04 -52.61
C TYR A 18 19.37 -41.06 -51.47
N PHE A 19 19.77 -42.30 -51.71
CA PHE A 19 19.88 -43.32 -50.66
C PHE A 19 20.89 -42.93 -49.57
N ASN A 20 22.06 -42.42 -49.97
CA ASN A 20 23.09 -41.97 -49.04
C ASN A 20 22.65 -40.73 -48.25
N LEU A 21 21.92 -39.80 -48.88
CA LEU A 21 21.33 -38.64 -48.22
C LEU A 21 20.30 -39.08 -47.16
N ALA A 22 19.39 -39.99 -47.52
CA ALA A 22 18.40 -40.55 -46.60
C ALA A 22 19.06 -41.27 -45.42
N LYS A 23 20.11 -42.06 -45.67
CA LYS A 23 20.88 -42.76 -44.62
C LYS A 23 21.58 -41.77 -43.67
N LYS A 24 22.19 -40.70 -44.21
CA LYS A 24 22.82 -39.64 -43.41
C LYS A 24 21.78 -38.88 -42.58
N ALA A 25 20.64 -38.51 -43.17
CA ALA A 25 19.56 -37.83 -42.47
C ALA A 25 19.00 -38.69 -41.32
N LYS A 26 18.78 -39.99 -41.56
CA LYS A 26 18.31 -40.94 -40.53
C LYS A 26 19.28 -41.03 -39.35
N LYS A 27 20.60 -41.07 -39.61
CA LYS A 27 21.63 -41.08 -38.55
C LYS A 27 21.65 -39.77 -37.74
N LYS A 28 21.45 -38.62 -38.39
CA LYS A 28 21.42 -37.30 -37.72
C LYS A 28 20.15 -37.08 -36.89
N ILE A 29 19.01 -37.61 -37.33
CA ILE A 29 17.72 -37.49 -36.62
C ILE A 29 17.81 -38.03 -35.19
N GLU A 30 18.50 -39.14 -34.96
CA GLU A 30 18.59 -39.73 -33.62
C GLU A 30 19.35 -38.82 -32.64
N GLY A 31 20.48 -38.26 -33.07
CA GLY A 31 21.25 -37.30 -32.28
C GLY A 31 20.48 -36.00 -32.01
N ALA A 32 19.77 -35.49 -33.03
CA ALA A 32 18.93 -34.30 -32.89
C ALA A 32 17.79 -34.51 -31.89
N LYS A 33 17.12 -35.67 -31.94
CA LYS A 33 16.06 -36.03 -30.98
C LYS A 33 16.58 -36.06 -29.53
N LYS A 34 17.74 -36.69 -29.31
CA LYS A 34 18.40 -36.72 -27.99
C LYS A 34 18.75 -35.32 -27.49
N ALA A 35 19.29 -34.46 -28.34
CA ALA A 35 19.63 -33.08 -27.98
C ALA A 35 18.39 -32.24 -27.61
N VAL A 36 17.27 -32.42 -28.32
CA VAL A 36 16.00 -31.77 -28.00
C VAL A 36 15.48 -32.22 -26.64
N GLU A 37 15.55 -33.52 -26.34
CA GLU A 37 15.08 -34.05 -25.05
C GLU A 37 15.88 -33.52 -23.86
N VAL A 38 17.22 -33.47 -23.99
CA VAL A 38 18.11 -32.88 -22.97
C VAL A 38 17.81 -31.39 -22.76
N SER A 39 17.58 -30.66 -23.85
CA SER A 39 17.27 -29.22 -23.79
C SER A 39 15.93 -28.96 -23.10
N LYS A 40 14.90 -29.78 -23.40
CA LYS A 40 13.60 -29.70 -22.72
C LYS A 40 13.71 -29.95 -21.21
N LYS A 41 14.42 -31.01 -20.80
CA LYS A 41 14.65 -31.32 -19.38
C LYS A 41 15.39 -30.19 -18.67
N LYS A 42 16.36 -29.54 -19.33
CA LYS A 42 17.09 -28.40 -18.78
C LYS A 42 16.18 -27.16 -18.64
N LEU A 43 15.32 -26.91 -19.63
CA LEU A 43 14.34 -25.82 -19.60
C LEU A 43 13.37 -25.97 -18.43
N GLU A 44 12.79 -27.17 -18.25
CA GLU A 44 11.88 -27.45 -17.14
C GLU A 44 12.53 -27.24 -15.77
N LYS A 45 13.82 -27.61 -15.64
CA LYS A 45 14.56 -27.39 -14.39
C LYS A 45 14.78 -25.90 -14.12
N LEU A 46 15.20 -25.15 -15.15
CA LEU A 46 15.41 -23.71 -15.04
C LEU A 46 14.13 -22.96 -14.68
N GLN A 47 13.00 -23.31 -15.30
CA GLN A 47 11.70 -22.71 -14.98
C GLN A 47 11.29 -22.98 -13.53
N LYS A 48 11.45 -24.21 -13.04
CA LYS A 48 11.17 -24.53 -11.63
C LYS A 48 12.07 -23.79 -10.64
N ASP A 49 13.32 -23.57 -11.00
CA ASP A 49 14.26 -22.83 -10.16
C ASP A 49 13.95 -21.32 -10.19
N GLU A 50 13.51 -20.78 -11.32
CA GLU A 50 13.02 -19.41 -11.48
C GLU A 50 11.74 -19.15 -10.67
N ASP A 51 10.75 -20.04 -10.76
CA ASP A 51 9.51 -19.96 -9.98
C ASP A 51 9.79 -19.94 -8.48
N LYS A 52 10.69 -20.82 -8.00
CA LYS A 52 11.10 -20.86 -6.59
C LYS A 52 11.84 -19.59 -6.17
N PHE A 53 12.71 -19.06 -7.03
CA PHE A 53 13.44 -17.83 -6.75
C PHE A 53 12.47 -16.65 -6.63
N MET A 54 11.53 -16.53 -7.56
CA MET A 54 10.48 -15.51 -7.56
C MET A 54 9.57 -15.63 -6.33
N GLU A 55 9.21 -16.84 -5.91
CA GLU A 55 8.41 -17.07 -4.70
C GLU A 55 9.17 -16.66 -3.41
N VAL A 56 10.48 -16.88 -3.37
CA VAL A 56 11.32 -16.47 -2.23
C VAL A 56 11.51 -14.95 -2.22
N GLU A 57 11.71 -14.33 -3.39
CA GLU A 57 11.93 -12.90 -3.52
C GLU A 57 10.65 -12.09 -3.23
N THR A 58 9.50 -12.54 -3.73
CA THR A 58 8.18 -11.97 -3.36
C THR A 58 7.92 -12.03 -1.86
N LYS A 59 8.15 -13.19 -1.22
CA LYS A 59 8.05 -13.32 0.26
C LYS A 59 9.02 -12.42 1.02
N LYS A 60 10.20 -12.12 0.45
CA LYS A 60 11.21 -11.23 1.06
C LYS A 60 10.83 -9.76 0.92
N LEU A 61 10.19 -9.38 -0.18
CA LEU A 61 9.62 -8.05 -0.40
C LEU A 61 8.43 -7.81 0.55
N GLU A 62 7.54 -8.78 0.71
CA GLU A 62 6.42 -8.71 1.67
C GLU A 62 6.88 -8.57 3.13
N LYS A 63 8.04 -9.15 3.48
CA LYS A 63 8.60 -9.10 4.85
C LYS A 63 9.36 -7.83 5.21
N LYS A 64 9.53 -6.87 4.30
CA LYS A 64 9.91 -5.50 4.71
C LYS A 64 8.67 -4.78 5.25
N GLU A 65 8.08 -5.32 6.33
CA GLU A 65 7.06 -4.59 7.06
C GLU A 65 7.69 -3.33 7.62
N ARG A 66 7.35 -2.18 7.04
CA ARG A 66 7.70 -0.88 7.61
C ARG A 66 7.20 -0.87 9.05
N LYS A 67 8.01 -0.37 9.98
CA LYS A 67 7.52 -0.09 11.32
C LYS A 67 6.43 0.96 11.16
N LYS A 68 5.18 0.57 11.40
CA LYS A 68 4.03 1.48 11.29
C LYS A 68 4.18 2.56 12.35
N GLU A 69 4.01 3.80 11.93
CA GLU A 69 4.02 4.90 12.87
C GLU A 69 2.78 4.86 13.78
N TRP A 70 2.92 5.38 15.00
CA TRP A 70 1.87 5.29 16.02
C TRP A 70 0.56 5.96 15.58
N TYR A 71 0.63 6.96 14.70
CA TYR A 71 -0.50 7.75 14.21
C TYR A 71 -1.29 7.05 13.10
N GLU A 72 -0.70 6.05 12.42
CA GLU A 72 -1.33 5.39 11.26
C GLU A 72 -2.65 4.67 11.61
N LYS A 73 -2.88 4.38 12.90
CA LYS A 73 -4.13 3.78 13.38
C LYS A 73 -5.29 4.79 13.48
N PHE A 74 -5.02 6.10 13.44
CA PHE A 74 -6.01 7.18 13.55
C PHE A 74 -6.38 7.76 12.17
N HIS A 75 -7.25 8.77 12.12
CA HIS A 75 -7.31 9.64 10.94
C HIS A 75 -6.07 10.52 10.99
N TRP A 76 -5.32 10.62 9.90
CA TRP A 76 -4.12 11.44 9.90
C TRP A 76 -3.82 11.96 8.50
N PHE A 77 -3.17 13.10 8.47
CA PHE A 77 -2.60 13.69 7.26
C PHE A 77 -1.45 14.62 7.65
N VAL A 78 -0.66 15.01 6.67
CA VAL A 78 0.36 16.06 6.81
C VAL A 78 -0.19 17.30 6.11
N SER A 79 -0.17 18.45 6.79
CA SER A 79 -0.67 19.71 6.23
C SER A 79 0.22 20.21 5.09
N SER A 80 -0.25 21.23 4.37
CA SER A 80 0.57 21.90 3.35
C SER A 80 1.87 22.53 3.88
N GLU A 81 1.95 22.78 5.19
CA GLU A 81 3.14 23.32 5.86
C GLU A 81 3.95 22.25 6.62
N ASP A 82 3.77 20.97 6.29
CA ASP A 82 4.46 19.81 6.88
C ASP A 82 4.14 19.54 8.37
N PHE A 83 2.96 19.95 8.86
CA PHE A 83 2.51 19.62 10.21
C PHE A 83 1.72 18.32 10.24
N LEU A 84 2.05 17.44 11.19
CA LEU A 84 1.29 16.20 11.41
C LEU A 84 -0.05 16.51 12.08
N CYS A 85 -1.14 16.19 11.39
CA CYS A 85 -2.51 16.31 11.87
C CYS A 85 -3.07 14.92 12.17
N VAL A 86 -3.62 14.71 13.37
CA VAL A 86 -4.12 13.38 13.82
C VAL A 86 -5.47 13.52 14.51
N GLY A 87 -6.47 12.75 14.09
CA GLY A 87 -7.82 12.79 14.62
C GLY A 87 -8.39 11.43 14.96
N GLY A 88 -9.25 11.37 15.99
CA GLY A 88 -9.85 10.11 16.42
C GLY A 88 -10.91 9.59 15.44
N LYS A 89 -11.10 8.27 15.44
CA LYS A 89 -12.12 7.54 14.67
C LYS A 89 -13.39 7.29 15.49
N ASP A 90 -13.23 7.21 16.80
CA ASP A 90 -14.27 6.91 17.80
C ASP A 90 -13.92 7.52 19.17
N ALA A 91 -14.84 7.43 20.11
CA ALA A 91 -14.67 7.96 21.47
C ALA A 91 -13.44 7.41 22.22
N THR A 92 -13.06 6.15 21.99
CA THR A 92 -11.88 5.55 22.64
C THR A 92 -10.60 6.11 22.04
N SER A 93 -10.54 6.23 20.72
CA SER A 93 -9.40 6.83 20.01
C SER A 93 -9.24 8.32 20.32
N ASN A 94 -10.34 9.08 20.45
CA ASN A 94 -10.33 10.47 20.91
C ASN A 94 -9.66 10.56 22.28
N GLU A 95 -10.02 9.69 23.23
CA GLU A 95 -9.38 9.69 24.55
C GLU A 95 -7.89 9.37 24.49
N ILE A 96 -7.49 8.45 23.62
CA ILE A 96 -6.07 8.09 23.46
C ILE A 96 -5.28 9.28 22.89
N ILE A 97 -5.81 9.97 21.88
CA ILE A 97 -5.13 11.12 21.27
C ILE A 97 -4.95 12.23 22.29
N VAL A 98 -6.04 12.68 22.94
CA VAL A 98 -6.01 13.79 23.89
C VAL A 98 -5.11 13.48 25.09
N LYS A 99 -5.15 12.26 25.62
CA LYS A 99 -4.39 11.92 26.84
C LYS A 99 -2.94 11.48 26.61
N LYS A 100 -2.66 10.80 25.49
CA LYS A 100 -1.35 10.13 25.30
C LYS A 100 -0.50 10.74 24.19
N HIS A 101 -1.09 11.53 23.29
CA HIS A 101 -0.41 11.98 22.08
C HIS A 101 -0.46 13.50 21.89
N THR A 102 -1.02 14.22 22.86
CA THR A 102 -1.07 15.68 22.87
C THR A 102 0.04 16.23 23.76
N ASP A 103 0.85 17.13 23.21
CA ASP A 103 1.94 17.84 23.86
C ASP A 103 1.61 19.33 23.97
N LYS A 104 2.30 20.08 24.84
CA LYS A 104 1.96 21.48 25.16
C LYS A 104 1.88 22.40 23.95
N ASP A 105 2.75 22.22 22.96
CA ASP A 105 2.85 23.08 21.78
C ASP A 105 1.84 22.69 20.66
N ASP A 106 1.01 21.68 20.90
CA ASP A 106 -0.03 21.26 19.98
C ASP A 106 -1.25 22.17 20.03
N LEU A 107 -2.12 22.04 19.02
CA LEU A 107 -3.47 22.59 19.04
C LEU A 107 -4.49 21.46 18.94
N VAL A 108 -5.57 21.54 19.72
CA VAL A 108 -6.65 20.54 19.76
C VAL A 108 -7.90 21.14 19.15
N PHE A 109 -8.50 20.44 18.18
CA PHE A 109 -9.66 20.87 17.41
C PHE A 109 -10.88 20.00 17.73
N HIS A 110 -12.04 20.63 17.80
CA HIS A 110 -13.33 19.97 18.00
C HIS A 110 -14.46 20.87 17.45
N THR A 111 -15.58 20.27 17.03
CA THR A 111 -16.77 21.06 16.66
C THR A 111 -17.64 21.35 17.87
N GLU A 112 -18.53 22.34 17.82
CA GLU A 112 -19.46 22.59 18.92
C GLU A 112 -20.47 21.43 19.13
N MET A 113 -20.62 20.55 18.13
CA MET A 113 -21.56 19.45 18.16
C MET A 113 -21.02 18.19 18.83
N ALA A 114 -21.89 17.49 19.55
CA ALA A 114 -21.62 16.15 20.04
C ALA A 114 -21.35 15.16 18.88
N GLY A 115 -20.36 14.29 19.07
CA GLY A 115 -19.93 13.34 18.03
C GLY A 115 -18.93 13.91 17.04
N SER A 116 -18.24 15.00 17.39
CA SER A 116 -17.04 15.45 16.70
C SER A 116 -15.84 14.56 17.03
N PRO A 117 -14.90 14.36 16.10
CA PRO A 117 -13.57 13.88 16.42
C PRO A 117 -12.82 14.94 17.24
N PHE A 118 -11.84 14.48 18.03
CA PHE A 118 -10.77 15.34 18.52
C PHE A 118 -9.59 15.21 17.55
N PHE A 119 -9.26 16.31 16.87
CA PHE A 119 -8.07 16.43 16.03
C PHE A 119 -6.97 17.17 16.79
N ILE A 120 -5.72 16.81 16.53
CA ILE A 120 -4.55 17.51 17.04
C ILE A 120 -3.63 17.88 15.89
N VAL A 121 -3.01 19.05 15.98
CA VAL A 121 -1.91 19.48 15.10
C VAL A 121 -0.65 19.50 15.93
N LYS A 122 0.30 18.63 15.61
CA LYS A 122 1.57 18.53 16.32
C LYS A 122 2.39 19.81 16.15
N ASN A 123 2.84 20.44 17.23
CA ASN A 123 3.48 21.78 17.21
C ASN A 123 2.60 22.89 16.60
N GLY A 124 1.28 22.71 16.63
CA GLY A 124 0.31 23.60 15.98
C GLY A 124 0.36 25.07 16.43
N GLN A 125 0.90 25.39 17.61
CA GLN A 125 1.05 26.78 18.04
C GLN A 125 2.01 27.60 17.15
N SER A 126 2.85 26.92 16.36
CA SER A 126 3.75 27.55 15.37
C SER A 126 3.22 27.51 13.94
N ALA A 127 2.06 26.89 13.72
CA ALA A 127 1.46 26.73 12.40
C ALA A 127 0.79 28.04 11.93
N LYS A 128 0.73 28.25 10.61
CA LYS A 128 0.00 29.39 10.05
C LYS A 128 -1.48 29.06 9.88
N GLU A 129 -2.22 30.06 9.45
CA GLU A 129 -3.67 29.98 9.27
C GLU A 129 -4.07 28.88 8.27
N GLU A 130 -3.24 28.62 7.25
CA GLU A 130 -3.50 27.55 6.28
C GLU A 130 -3.61 26.17 6.96
N THR A 131 -2.62 25.78 7.78
CA THR A 131 -2.66 24.50 8.51
C THR A 131 -3.82 24.45 9.51
N ILE A 132 -4.12 25.56 10.19
CA ILE A 132 -5.26 25.65 11.12
C ILE A 132 -6.57 25.40 10.38
N ASN A 133 -6.74 25.99 9.20
CA ASN A 133 -7.91 25.81 8.36
C ASN A 133 -8.04 24.37 7.83
N GLU A 134 -6.95 23.75 7.41
CA GLU A 134 -6.95 22.34 6.98
C GLU A 134 -7.36 21.39 8.11
N ALA A 135 -6.83 21.60 9.31
CA ALA A 135 -7.20 20.83 10.50
C ALA A 135 -8.66 21.07 10.91
N ALA A 136 -9.15 22.30 10.81
CA ALA A 136 -10.56 22.64 11.06
C ALA A 136 -11.49 21.94 10.06
N GLN A 137 -11.16 21.97 8.76
CA GLN A 137 -11.92 21.28 7.72
C GLN A 137 -11.96 19.76 7.97
N ALA A 138 -10.82 19.15 8.30
CA ALA A 138 -10.77 17.73 8.62
C ALA A 138 -11.66 17.40 9.83
N THR A 139 -11.61 18.22 10.89
CA THR A 139 -12.46 18.08 12.07
C THR A 139 -13.95 18.13 11.70
N GLY A 140 -14.35 19.10 10.87
CA GLY A 140 -15.71 19.26 10.37
C GLY A 140 -16.19 18.07 9.54
N VAL A 141 -15.40 17.63 8.56
CA VAL A 141 -15.72 16.51 7.65
C VAL A 141 -15.87 15.18 8.39
N TYR A 142 -15.04 14.92 9.39
CA TYR A 142 -15.13 13.70 10.19
C TYR A 142 -16.16 13.77 11.33
N SER A 143 -16.76 14.94 11.57
CA SER A 143 -17.77 15.13 12.61
C SER A 143 -19.13 14.52 12.25
N ARG A 144 -19.99 14.44 13.27
CA ARG A 144 -21.40 14.09 13.06
C ARG A 144 -22.14 15.09 12.16
N ALA A 145 -21.70 16.35 12.10
CA ALA A 145 -22.36 17.37 11.28
C ALA A 145 -22.35 17.01 9.79
N TRP A 146 -21.22 16.52 9.29
CA TRP A 146 -21.08 16.03 7.93
C TRP A 146 -22.00 14.83 7.65
N LYS A 147 -22.07 13.88 8.58
CA LYS A 147 -22.94 12.69 8.45
C LYS A 147 -24.42 13.05 8.41
N LEU A 148 -24.82 14.15 9.05
CA LEU A 148 -26.18 14.68 9.05
C LEU A 148 -26.47 15.58 7.83
N GLY A 149 -25.49 15.80 6.95
CA GLY A 149 -25.66 16.61 5.75
C GLY A 149 -25.67 18.12 6.01
N HIS A 150 -25.12 18.58 7.14
CA HIS A 150 -24.95 20.02 7.36
C HIS A 150 -23.92 20.58 6.36
N THR A 151 -24.26 21.72 5.76
CA THR A 151 -23.40 22.42 4.80
C THR A 151 -22.27 23.19 5.48
N THR A 152 -22.45 23.55 6.76
CA THR A 152 -21.45 24.24 7.59
C THR A 152 -21.30 23.53 8.93
N ALA A 153 -20.12 23.63 9.52
CA ALA A 153 -19.83 23.14 10.86
C ALA A 153 -18.88 24.11 11.54
N ASP A 154 -19.25 24.60 12.72
CA ASP A 154 -18.41 25.49 13.52
C ASP A 154 -17.36 24.65 14.26
N VAL A 155 -16.09 25.00 14.02
CA VAL A 155 -14.93 24.31 14.60
C VAL A 155 -14.11 25.33 15.37
N PHE A 156 -13.76 24.97 16.60
CA PHE A 156 -12.85 25.74 17.42
C PHE A 156 -11.59 24.93 17.69
N TYR A 157 -10.52 25.63 18.07
CA TYR A 157 -9.30 25.01 18.56
C TYR A 157 -8.90 25.62 19.90
N VAL A 158 -8.24 24.80 20.73
CA VAL A 158 -7.75 25.20 22.04
C VAL A 158 -6.38 24.61 22.32
N LYS A 159 -5.69 25.17 23.32
CA LYS A 159 -4.46 24.59 23.83
C LYS A 159 -4.79 23.30 24.62
N PRO A 160 -3.88 22.32 24.63
CA PRO A 160 -4.03 21.08 25.40
C PRO A 160 -4.39 21.29 26.86
N GLU A 161 -3.82 22.33 27.48
CA GLU A 161 -4.00 22.70 28.88
C GLU A 161 -5.45 23.12 29.20
N GLN A 162 -6.21 23.53 28.18
CA GLN A 162 -7.60 23.94 28.29
C GLN A 162 -8.56 22.73 28.24
N VAL A 163 -8.07 21.54 27.89
CA VAL A 163 -8.89 20.34 27.72
C VAL A 163 -8.84 19.49 28.99
N SER A 164 -9.94 19.44 29.73
CA SER A 164 -10.06 18.70 31.00
C SER A 164 -11.11 17.60 30.94
N LYS A 165 -10.87 16.49 31.66
CA LYS A 165 -11.86 15.42 31.89
C LYS A 165 -12.60 15.59 33.23
N GLU A 166 -12.44 16.72 33.91
CA GLU A 166 -13.16 17.01 35.14
C GLU A 166 -14.46 17.77 34.86
N ALA A 167 -15.57 17.08 35.08
CA ALA A 167 -16.91 17.68 35.03
C ALA A 167 -17.08 18.73 36.13
N GLN A 168 -18.01 19.66 35.98
CA GLN A 168 -18.42 20.49 37.12
C GLN A 168 -19.04 19.60 38.21
N SER A 169 -18.87 20.00 39.47
CA SER A 169 -19.32 19.21 40.64
C SER A 169 -20.79 18.83 40.50
N GLY A 170 -21.08 17.53 40.32
CA GLY A 170 -22.43 16.98 40.15
C GLY A 170 -22.78 16.44 38.76
N GLU A 171 -21.95 16.67 37.73
CA GLU A 171 -22.19 16.17 36.37
C GLU A 171 -21.29 14.97 36.01
N TYR A 172 -21.81 14.06 35.18
CA TYR A 172 -21.06 12.90 34.67
C TYR A 172 -20.76 13.08 33.18
N MET A 173 -19.49 13.03 32.78
CA MET A 173 -19.11 13.12 31.37
C MET A 173 -19.11 11.74 30.71
N SER A 174 -19.71 11.67 29.52
CA SER A 174 -19.66 10.48 28.68
C SER A 174 -18.23 10.19 28.20
N LYS A 175 -17.97 8.91 27.89
CA LYS A 175 -16.69 8.45 27.34
C LYS A 175 -16.35 9.21 26.05
N GLY A 176 -15.13 9.73 25.95
CA GLY A 176 -14.68 10.55 24.80
C GLY A 176 -15.10 12.01 24.82
N SER A 177 -15.81 12.47 25.86
CA SER A 177 -16.13 13.89 26.06
C SER A 177 -15.08 14.58 26.94
N PHE A 178 -14.79 15.84 26.62
CA PHE A 178 -13.87 16.68 27.35
C PHE A 178 -14.49 18.06 27.54
N MET A 179 -14.19 18.69 28.68
CA MET A 179 -14.55 20.06 28.96
C MET A 179 -13.42 20.98 28.53
N VAL A 180 -13.76 22.08 27.89
CA VAL A 180 -12.82 23.12 27.48
C VAL A 180 -12.97 24.29 28.46
N ARG A 181 -11.88 24.73 29.10
CA ARG A 181 -11.85 25.83 30.07
C ARG A 181 -10.73 26.83 29.78
#